data_AF-A0A3D0VB99-F1
#
_entry.id   AF-A0A3D0VB99-F1
#
_cell.length_a   1.000
_cell.length_b   1.000
_cell.length_c   1.000
_cell.angle_alpha   90.00
_cell.angle_beta   90.00
_cell.angle_gamma   90.00
#
_symmetry.space_group_name_H-M   'P 1'
#
loop_
_entity.id
_entity.type
_entity.pdbx_description
1 polymer ?
#
loop_
_entity_poly.entity_id
_entity_poly.type
_entity_poly.pdbx_seq_one_letter_code
_entity_poly.pdbx_strand_id
1 'polypeptide(L)'
;MSVRRPSKGAVPASVRAHWFVLMAVVFALGVALAVQGYMHHLAGIADDSVPAGGSASTVPDAVSHGGPVVDARDGAVRTVGPADHTLALTFDDGPDPVWTPQILDVLRKHHVHATFFVVGSAAIDHPDLVRSILADGNEIGVHTLTHADLGSAPAWRQQLEVQGDQQAIAGITGRAATLLRPPYSSESDAVRDGTWSAMRTAADQGYLTVLTTKDSEDWQRPGVAAIERNLAPSGPQGQVLLMHDGGGDRDQTVAALDSALTKFADQGFRVTTVGDAVGITSMRDASAGEQISGTALVWGIRLSDFVITAISWALVAAGAVTVIRAVLVVGFAARHRSAARRSRAAGRSRRRVDVPVRPEITEPVSVIVPAYNESAGIEAAVRSIVASTHPVEIIVVDDGST
;
A
#
# COMPACT_ATOMS: atom_id res chain seq x y z
N MET A 1 -37.16 -27.74 60.36
CA MET A 1 -36.37 -28.35 59.26
C MET A 1 -36.64 -27.54 58.00
N SER A 2 -35.75 -26.60 57.65
CA SER A 2 -35.89 -25.75 56.46
C SER A 2 -34.55 -25.77 55.73
N VAL A 3 -34.53 -26.40 54.56
CA VAL A 3 -33.34 -26.58 53.73
C VAL A 3 -33.22 -25.34 52.83
N ARG A 4 -32.31 -24.42 53.16
CA ARG A 4 -31.87 -23.38 52.22
C ARG A 4 -30.90 -24.01 51.23
N ARG A 5 -31.31 -24.08 49.95
CA ARG A 5 -30.40 -24.40 48.84
C ARG A 5 -29.40 -23.26 48.63
N PRO A 6 -28.12 -23.54 48.34
CA PRO A 6 -27.17 -22.50 47.95
C PRO A 6 -27.54 -21.97 46.56
N SER A 7 -27.61 -20.64 46.42
CA SER A 7 -27.75 -19.98 45.13
C SER A 7 -26.50 -20.27 44.29
N LYS A 8 -26.69 -20.83 43.10
CA LYS A 8 -25.63 -20.92 42.09
C LYS A 8 -25.15 -19.50 41.78
N GLY A 9 -23.92 -19.17 42.17
CA GLY A 9 -23.27 -17.95 41.73
C GLY A 9 -23.25 -17.91 40.20
N ALA A 10 -23.80 -16.84 39.63
CA ALA A 10 -23.69 -16.57 38.21
C ALA A 10 -22.20 -16.33 37.89
N VAL A 11 -21.61 -17.22 37.09
CA VAL A 11 -20.30 -16.99 36.49
C VAL A 11 -20.42 -15.75 35.60
N PRO A 12 -19.59 -14.70 35.76
CA PRO A 12 -19.67 -13.52 34.91
C PRO A 12 -19.38 -13.92 33.46
N ALA A 13 -20.33 -13.65 32.58
CA ALA A 13 -20.26 -13.94 31.15
C ALA A 13 -19.33 -12.97 30.39
N SER A 14 -18.12 -12.69 30.90
CA SER A 14 -17.18 -11.73 30.30
C SER A 14 -16.06 -12.37 29.46
N VAL A 15 -15.98 -13.70 29.43
CA VAL A 15 -14.89 -14.40 28.71
C VAL A 15 -15.17 -14.55 27.21
N ARG A 16 -16.41 -14.48 26.74
CA ARG A 16 -16.72 -14.76 25.31
C ARG A 16 -16.61 -13.54 24.40
N ALA A 17 -17.03 -12.35 24.88
CA ALA A 17 -17.07 -11.15 24.06
C ALA A 17 -15.69 -10.70 23.58
N HIS A 18 -14.64 -10.83 24.42
CA HIS A 18 -13.30 -10.42 24.04
C HIS A 18 -12.67 -11.30 22.96
N TRP A 19 -13.03 -12.59 22.88
CA TRP A 19 -12.58 -13.46 21.78
C TRP A 19 -13.23 -13.10 20.45
N PHE A 20 -14.53 -12.73 20.45
CA PHE A 20 -15.18 -12.24 19.24
C PHE A 20 -14.56 -10.92 18.77
N VAL A 21 -14.30 -9.99 19.69
CA VAL A 21 -13.63 -8.72 19.37
C VAL A 21 -12.21 -8.98 18.84
N LEU A 22 -11.44 -9.86 19.50
CA LEU A 22 -10.10 -10.22 19.05
C LEU A 22 -10.12 -10.85 17.66
N MET A 23 -11.00 -11.82 17.41
CA MET A 23 -11.14 -12.44 16.09
C MET A 23 -11.53 -11.43 15.03
N ALA A 24 -12.46 -10.52 15.32
CA ALA A 24 -12.85 -9.46 14.39
C ALA A 24 -11.69 -8.50 14.08
N VAL A 25 -10.90 -8.12 15.09
CA VAL A 25 -9.71 -7.27 14.90
C VAL A 25 -8.64 -7.99 14.09
N VAL A 26 -8.33 -9.25 14.42
CA VAL A 26 -7.34 -10.05 13.67
C VAL A 26 -7.78 -10.24 12.22
N PHE A 27 -9.06 -10.52 11.99
CA PHE A 27 -9.61 -10.64 10.65
C PHE A 27 -9.50 -9.31 9.88
N ALA A 28 -9.90 -8.19 10.50
CA ALA A 28 -9.79 -6.86 9.89
C ALA A 28 -8.33 -6.51 9.54
N LEU A 29 -7.39 -6.82 10.43
CA LEU A 29 -5.95 -6.64 10.18
C LEU A 29 -5.44 -7.55 9.05
N GLY A 30 -5.90 -8.80 8.99
CA GLY A 30 -5.55 -9.72 7.91
C GLY A 30 -6.04 -9.21 6.56
N VAL A 31 -7.27 -8.68 6.50
CA VAL A 31 -7.81 -8.06 5.28
C VAL A 31 -7.04 -6.80 4.91
N ALA A 32 -6.75 -5.93 5.89
CA ALA A 32 -5.98 -4.71 5.67
C ALA A 32 -4.59 -4.99 5.09
N LEU A 33 -3.88 -5.98 5.65
CA LEU A 33 -2.58 -6.42 5.13
C LEU A 33 -2.67 -7.04 3.73
N ALA A 34 -3.72 -7.80 3.45
CA ALA A 34 -3.94 -8.36 2.11
C ALA A 34 -4.20 -7.27 1.08
N VAL A 35 -5.02 -6.26 1.42
CA VAL A 35 -5.28 -5.09 0.58
C VAL A 35 -3.99 -4.30 0.36
N GLN A 36 -3.23 -4.01 1.41
CA GLN A 36 -1.97 -3.27 1.28
C GLN A 36 -0.94 -4.04 0.44
N GLY A 37 -0.84 -5.36 0.64
CA GLY A 37 0.00 -6.21 -0.18
C GLY A 37 -0.43 -6.23 -1.64
N TYR A 38 -1.74 -6.24 -1.91
CA TYR A 38 -2.26 -6.09 -3.26
C TYR A 38 -1.93 -4.72 -3.86
N MET A 39 -2.13 -3.65 -3.09
CA MET A 39 -2.05 -2.29 -3.60
C MET A 39 -0.62 -1.80 -3.82
N HIS A 40 0.33 -2.16 -2.95
CA HIS A 40 1.69 -1.62 -3.00
C HIS A 40 2.76 -2.65 -3.36
N HIS A 41 2.52 -3.95 -3.17
CA HIS A 41 3.53 -4.97 -3.48
C HIS A 41 3.26 -5.64 -4.83
N LEU A 42 2.00 -5.88 -5.20
CA LEU A 42 1.68 -6.39 -6.54
C LEU A 42 1.76 -5.33 -7.65
N ALA A 43 1.68 -4.04 -7.29
CA ALA A 43 1.86 -2.92 -8.22
C ALA A 43 3.27 -2.80 -8.83
N GLY A 44 4.25 -3.56 -8.32
CA GLY A 44 5.61 -3.64 -8.87
C GLY A 44 6.14 -5.07 -9.04
N ILE A 45 5.30 -6.11 -8.92
CA ILE A 45 5.68 -7.52 -9.14
C ILE A 45 5.36 -7.97 -10.58
N ALA A 46 4.66 -7.17 -11.39
CA ALA A 46 4.70 -7.37 -12.83
C ALA A 46 6.11 -6.96 -13.29
N ASP A 47 6.99 -7.95 -13.47
CA ASP A 47 8.32 -7.78 -14.06
C ASP A 47 8.23 -6.77 -15.21
N ASP A 48 9.12 -5.78 -15.23
CA ASP A 48 9.36 -4.85 -16.37
C ASP A 48 9.76 -5.59 -17.67
N SER A 49 9.66 -6.92 -17.69
CA SER A 49 9.68 -7.69 -18.92
C SER A 49 8.43 -7.38 -19.72
N VAL A 50 8.56 -6.47 -20.69
CA VAL A 50 7.72 -6.46 -21.90
C VAL A 50 7.48 -7.92 -22.30
N PRO A 51 6.23 -8.42 -22.35
CA PRO A 51 5.97 -9.81 -22.68
C PRO A 51 6.57 -10.15 -24.06
N ALA A 52 7.74 -10.79 -24.03
CA ALA A 52 8.42 -11.22 -25.23
C ALA A 52 7.70 -12.46 -25.77
N GLY A 53 6.82 -12.24 -26.76
CA GLY A 53 6.28 -13.32 -27.59
C GLY A 53 4.86 -13.76 -27.23
N GLY A 54 3.88 -12.95 -27.63
CA GLY A 54 2.50 -13.40 -27.82
C GLY A 54 2.19 -13.58 -29.31
N SER A 55 1.25 -14.45 -29.64
CA SER A 55 0.63 -14.46 -30.97
C SER A 55 -0.18 -13.17 -31.17
N ALA A 56 -0.25 -12.66 -32.39
CA ALA A 56 -1.12 -11.54 -32.79
C ALA A 56 -2.13 -11.98 -33.88
N SER A 57 -2.39 -13.29 -33.99
CA SER A 57 -3.21 -13.88 -35.06
C SER A 57 -4.68 -13.44 -35.04
N THR A 58 -5.16 -12.97 -33.89
CA THR A 58 -6.55 -12.54 -33.69
C THR A 58 -6.70 -11.02 -33.66
N VAL A 59 -5.59 -10.29 -33.71
CA VAL A 59 -5.56 -8.82 -33.72
C VAL A 59 -5.95 -8.35 -35.12
N PRO A 60 -7.01 -7.53 -35.26
CA PRO A 60 -7.39 -7.01 -36.56
C PRO A 60 -6.34 -6.07 -37.13
N ASP A 61 -6.11 -6.12 -38.45
CA ASP A 61 -5.16 -5.25 -39.15
C ASP A 61 -5.41 -3.75 -38.87
N ALA A 62 -6.68 -3.38 -38.68
CA ALA A 62 -7.09 -2.01 -38.36
C ALA A 62 -6.54 -1.51 -37.01
N VAL A 63 -6.25 -2.41 -36.06
CA VAL A 63 -5.62 -2.07 -34.78
C VAL A 63 -4.12 -1.86 -34.97
N SER A 64 -3.44 -2.79 -35.66
CA SER A 64 -1.99 -2.73 -35.84
C SER A 64 -1.52 -1.64 -36.80
N HIS A 65 -2.33 -1.28 -37.80
CA HIS A 65 -1.94 -0.34 -38.87
C HIS A 65 -2.86 0.88 -38.99
N GLY A 66 -3.89 0.97 -38.15
CA GLY A 66 -4.82 2.10 -38.17
C GLY A 66 -4.46 3.20 -37.18
N GLY A 67 -5.46 3.98 -36.78
CA GLY A 67 -5.29 5.04 -35.80
C GLY A 67 -5.02 4.51 -34.39
N PRO A 68 -4.29 5.27 -33.55
CA PRO A 68 -3.95 4.86 -32.18
C PRO A 68 -5.14 4.79 -31.21
N VAL A 69 -6.28 5.42 -31.53
CA VAL A 69 -7.48 5.32 -30.69
C VAL A 69 -8.41 4.27 -31.27
N VAL A 70 -8.66 3.21 -30.52
CA VAL A 70 -9.40 2.01 -30.92
C VAL A 70 -10.77 1.96 -30.25
N ASP A 71 -11.82 1.89 -31.05
CA ASP A 71 -13.20 1.65 -30.64
C ASP A 71 -13.64 0.26 -31.08
N ALA A 72 -14.00 -0.59 -30.12
CA ALA A 72 -14.51 -1.94 -30.35
C ALA A 72 -15.87 -2.20 -29.68
N ARG A 73 -16.58 -1.15 -29.24
CA ARG A 73 -17.74 -1.24 -28.31
C ARG A 73 -19.02 -1.85 -28.91
N ASP A 74 -19.05 -2.05 -30.23
CA ASP A 74 -20.20 -2.59 -30.96
C ASP A 74 -19.83 -3.86 -31.77
N GLY A 75 -18.71 -4.51 -31.44
CA GLY A 75 -18.19 -5.67 -32.17
C GLY A 75 -17.54 -5.35 -33.52
N ALA A 76 -17.77 -4.16 -34.08
CA ALA A 76 -17.00 -3.62 -35.20
C ALA A 76 -15.81 -2.81 -34.68
N VAL A 77 -14.62 -3.06 -35.25
CA VAL A 77 -13.39 -2.36 -34.86
C VAL A 77 -13.21 -1.13 -35.74
N ARG A 78 -13.14 0.03 -35.09
CA ARG A 78 -12.85 1.32 -35.73
C ARG A 78 -11.62 1.92 -35.08
N THR A 79 -10.80 2.58 -35.87
CA THR A 79 -9.65 3.31 -35.36
C THR A 79 -9.65 4.74 -35.85
N VAL A 80 -9.18 5.66 -35.00
CA VAL A 80 -9.08 7.08 -35.30
C VAL A 80 -7.73 7.59 -34.82
N GLY A 81 -7.15 8.49 -35.62
CA GLY A 81 -5.91 9.18 -35.27
C GLY A 81 -6.14 10.67 -35.12
N PRO A 82 -5.22 11.38 -34.45
CA PRO A 82 -5.23 12.83 -34.40
C PRO A 82 -5.25 13.44 -35.81
N ALA A 83 -5.89 14.60 -35.95
CA ALA A 83 -5.82 15.38 -37.20
C ALA A 83 -4.38 15.79 -37.54
N ASP A 84 -4.10 16.08 -38.81
CA ASP A 84 -2.81 16.60 -39.24
C ASP A 84 -2.38 17.81 -38.40
N HIS A 85 -1.08 17.91 -38.15
CA HIS A 85 -0.44 18.91 -37.29
C HIS A 85 -0.97 18.94 -35.85
N THR A 86 -1.58 17.85 -35.37
CA THR A 86 -2.02 17.71 -33.97
C THR A 86 -1.26 16.60 -33.24
N LEU A 87 -0.69 16.91 -32.09
CA LEU A 87 -0.01 15.96 -31.21
C LEU A 87 -0.85 15.76 -29.95
N ALA A 88 -1.31 14.54 -29.71
CA ALA A 88 -1.95 14.16 -28.47
C ALA A 88 -0.88 13.73 -27.45
N LEU A 89 -0.60 14.59 -26.47
CA LEU A 89 0.41 14.31 -25.45
C LEU A 89 -0.20 13.47 -24.33
N THR A 90 0.47 12.38 -23.97
CA THR A 90 -0.02 11.45 -22.94
C THR A 90 1.06 11.09 -21.91
N PHE A 91 0.63 10.89 -20.67
CA PHE A 91 1.49 10.50 -19.55
C PHE A 91 0.92 9.26 -18.85
N ASP A 92 1.79 8.28 -18.59
CA ASP A 92 1.44 7.03 -17.91
C ASP A 92 2.12 6.93 -16.52
N ASP A 93 1.63 6.01 -15.69
CA ASP A 93 2.13 5.56 -14.38
C ASP A 93 1.87 6.47 -13.17
N GLY A 94 1.51 7.73 -13.39
CA GLY A 94 1.26 8.67 -12.31
C GLY A 94 -0.10 8.49 -11.60
N PRO A 95 -0.44 9.42 -10.68
CA PRO A 95 0.36 10.60 -10.31
C PRO A 95 1.48 10.29 -9.31
N ASP A 96 2.68 10.82 -9.57
CA ASP A 96 3.81 10.85 -8.64
C ASP A 96 3.92 12.22 -7.94
N PRO A 97 4.18 12.26 -6.62
CA PRO A 97 4.17 13.50 -5.86
C PRO A 97 5.35 14.45 -6.13
N VAL A 98 6.40 13.96 -6.81
CA VAL A 98 7.57 14.76 -7.20
C VAL A 98 7.46 15.17 -8.66
N TRP A 99 7.10 14.25 -9.56
CA TRP A 99 7.22 14.48 -11.01
C TRP A 99 5.96 15.04 -11.65
N THR A 100 4.77 14.53 -11.31
CA THR A 100 3.50 15.02 -11.87
C THR A 100 3.34 16.53 -11.67
N PRO A 101 3.61 17.14 -10.49
CA PRO A 101 3.54 18.60 -10.33
C PRO A 101 4.48 19.35 -11.28
N GLN A 102 5.71 18.86 -11.47
CA GLN A 102 6.68 19.50 -12.37
C GLN A 102 6.24 19.41 -13.84
N ILE A 103 5.63 18.29 -14.23
CA ILE A 103 5.05 18.13 -15.57
C ILE A 103 3.90 19.11 -15.75
N LEU A 104 2.97 19.21 -14.78
CA LEU A 104 1.88 20.19 -14.82
C LEU A 104 2.40 21.63 -14.93
N ASP A 105 3.48 21.98 -14.22
CA ASP A 105 4.13 23.29 -14.33
C ASP A 105 4.61 23.58 -15.77
N VAL A 106 5.21 22.58 -16.42
CA VAL A 106 5.65 22.69 -17.82
C VAL A 106 4.46 22.82 -18.77
N LEU A 107 3.40 22.01 -18.61
CA LEU A 107 2.19 22.12 -19.43
C LEU A 107 1.55 23.51 -19.30
N ARG A 108 1.48 24.05 -18.08
CA ARG A 108 0.99 25.42 -17.80
C ARG A 108 1.85 26.49 -18.46
N LYS A 109 3.19 26.34 -18.41
CA LYS A 109 4.14 27.26 -19.07
C LYS A 109 3.90 27.34 -20.57
N HIS A 110 3.58 26.22 -21.21
CA HIS A 110 3.35 26.13 -22.66
C HIS A 110 1.89 26.32 -23.08
N HIS A 111 0.98 26.49 -22.13
CA HIS A 111 -0.47 26.62 -22.38
C HIS A 111 -1.05 25.45 -23.18
N VAL A 112 -0.61 24.24 -22.87
CA VAL A 112 -1.08 23.00 -23.49
C VAL A 112 -1.72 22.09 -22.46
N HIS A 113 -2.57 21.18 -22.92
CA HIS A 113 -3.18 20.13 -22.09
C HIS A 113 -2.73 18.76 -22.57
N ALA A 114 -2.76 17.78 -21.68
CA ALA A 114 -2.40 16.40 -21.95
C ALA A 114 -3.44 15.41 -21.39
N THR A 115 -3.31 14.13 -21.73
CA THR A 115 -4.12 13.05 -21.14
C THR A 115 -3.24 12.20 -20.21
N PHE A 116 -3.65 12.03 -18.97
CA PHE A 116 -2.93 11.26 -17.95
C PHE A 116 -3.63 9.91 -17.75
N PHE A 117 -2.97 8.81 -18.10
CA PHE A 117 -3.43 7.46 -17.77
C PHE A 117 -2.91 7.12 -16.38
N VAL A 118 -3.78 7.30 -15.38
CA VAL A 118 -3.39 7.19 -13.98
C VAL A 118 -3.50 5.75 -13.51
N VAL A 119 -2.56 5.32 -12.67
CA VAL A 119 -2.65 4.04 -11.97
C VAL A 119 -3.48 4.23 -10.71
N GLY A 120 -4.47 3.37 -10.51
CA GLY A 120 -5.45 3.55 -9.43
C GLY A 120 -4.84 3.59 -8.03
N SER A 121 -3.79 2.81 -7.77
CA SER A 121 -3.05 2.84 -6.50
C SER A 121 -2.39 4.21 -6.25
N ALA A 122 -1.69 4.75 -7.25
CA ALA A 122 -1.08 6.08 -7.19
C ALA A 122 -2.14 7.19 -7.04
N ALA A 123 -3.28 7.04 -7.72
CA ALA A 123 -4.42 7.96 -7.59
C ALA A 123 -5.00 7.96 -6.17
N ILE A 124 -5.10 6.79 -5.52
CA ILE A 124 -5.58 6.65 -4.14
C ILE A 124 -4.59 7.26 -3.13
N ASP A 125 -3.29 7.11 -3.39
CA ASP A 125 -2.23 7.70 -2.56
C ASP A 125 -2.18 9.23 -2.68
N HIS A 126 -2.45 9.75 -3.89
CA HIS A 126 -2.34 11.17 -4.22
C HIS A 126 -3.61 11.77 -4.85
N PRO A 127 -4.76 11.71 -4.16
CA PRO A 127 -6.05 12.13 -4.73
C PRO A 127 -6.10 13.63 -5.04
N ASP A 128 -5.31 14.44 -4.34
CA ASP A 128 -5.23 15.88 -4.58
C ASP A 128 -4.52 16.20 -5.91
N LEU A 129 -3.56 15.36 -6.35
CA LEU A 129 -2.92 15.52 -7.65
C LEU A 129 -3.84 15.13 -8.78
N VAL A 130 -4.62 14.06 -8.64
CA VAL A 130 -5.67 13.68 -9.61
C VAL A 130 -6.65 14.83 -9.84
N ARG A 131 -7.08 15.51 -8.75
CA ARG A 131 -7.93 16.70 -8.87
C ARG A 131 -7.22 17.87 -9.52
N SER A 132 -5.93 18.05 -9.25
CA SER A 132 -5.12 19.13 -9.84
C SER A 132 -4.94 18.93 -11.34
N ILE A 133 -4.69 17.70 -11.80
CA ILE A 133 -4.64 17.33 -13.22
C ILE A 133 -5.91 17.81 -13.94
N LEU A 134 -7.09 17.46 -13.43
CA LEU A 134 -8.37 17.88 -14.02
C LEU A 134 -8.63 19.39 -13.91
N ALA A 135 -8.26 20.00 -12.78
CA ALA A 135 -8.45 21.42 -12.56
C ALA A 135 -7.62 22.28 -13.54
N ASP A 136 -6.46 21.77 -13.97
CA ASP A 136 -5.60 22.38 -14.98
C ASP A 136 -6.08 22.13 -16.43
N GLY A 137 -7.24 21.48 -16.62
CA GLY A 137 -7.86 21.26 -17.93
C GLY A 137 -7.34 20.01 -18.66
N ASN A 138 -6.55 19.17 -18.00
CA ASN A 138 -6.08 17.91 -18.57
C ASN A 138 -7.16 16.82 -18.51
N GLU A 139 -6.96 15.76 -19.29
CA GLU A 139 -7.81 14.57 -19.27
C GLU A 139 -7.22 13.47 -18.40
N ILE A 140 -8.09 12.56 -17.95
CA ILE A 140 -7.68 11.36 -17.22
C ILE A 140 -8.21 10.12 -17.96
N GLY A 141 -7.37 9.11 -18.08
CA GLY A 141 -7.72 7.77 -18.53
C GLY A 141 -7.37 6.72 -17.47
N VAL A 142 -7.95 5.53 -17.62
CA VAL A 142 -7.66 4.36 -16.78
C VAL A 142 -6.36 3.72 -17.22
N HIS A 143 -5.46 3.44 -16.27
CA HIS A 143 -4.22 2.69 -16.48
C HIS A 143 -4.09 1.48 -15.56
N THR A 144 -5.23 0.91 -15.15
CA THR A 144 -5.37 -0.21 -14.22
C THR A 144 -5.09 0.17 -12.77
N LEU A 145 -5.56 -0.67 -11.84
CA LEU A 145 -5.47 -0.38 -10.42
C LEU A 145 -4.04 -0.56 -9.90
N THR A 146 -3.32 -1.58 -10.35
CA THR A 146 -1.95 -1.88 -9.90
C THR A 146 -0.97 -2.05 -11.05
N HIS A 147 -1.17 -1.39 -12.19
CA HIS A 147 -0.29 -1.52 -13.36
C HIS A 147 -0.10 -2.98 -13.84
N ALA A 148 -1.17 -3.78 -13.78
CA ALA A 148 -1.08 -5.19 -14.15
C ALA A 148 -1.15 -5.39 -15.66
N ASP A 149 -0.34 -6.32 -16.20
CA ASP A 149 -0.44 -6.75 -17.59
C ASP A 149 -1.79 -7.45 -17.84
N LEU A 150 -2.69 -6.73 -18.50
CA LEU A 150 -4.02 -7.23 -18.84
C LEU A 150 -3.97 -8.39 -19.84
N GLY A 151 -2.94 -8.48 -20.68
CA GLY A 151 -2.83 -9.51 -21.70
C GLY A 151 -2.53 -10.89 -21.14
N SER A 152 -1.85 -10.97 -20.00
CA SER A 152 -1.55 -12.22 -19.28
C SER A 152 -2.47 -12.47 -18.08
N ALA A 153 -3.12 -11.42 -17.56
CA ALA A 153 -4.04 -11.56 -16.43
C ALA A 153 -5.29 -12.38 -16.78
N PRO A 154 -5.81 -13.21 -15.85
CA PRO A 154 -7.11 -13.86 -16.03
C PRO A 154 -8.26 -12.83 -16.02
N ALA A 155 -9.38 -13.14 -16.68
CA ALA A 155 -10.51 -12.22 -16.87
C ALA A 155 -11.04 -11.57 -15.57
N TRP A 156 -11.10 -12.33 -14.46
CA TRP A 156 -11.53 -11.77 -13.17
C TRP A 156 -10.57 -10.68 -12.66
N ARG A 157 -9.26 -10.82 -12.92
CA ARG A 157 -8.26 -9.83 -12.54
C ARG A 157 -8.33 -8.64 -13.48
N GLN A 158 -8.42 -8.85 -14.79
CA GLN A 158 -8.62 -7.75 -15.75
C GLN A 158 -9.81 -6.87 -15.35
N GLN A 159 -10.92 -7.48 -14.97
CA GLN A 159 -12.10 -6.75 -14.50
C GLN A 159 -11.81 -5.95 -13.22
N LEU A 160 -11.17 -6.56 -12.23
CA LEU A 160 -10.83 -5.90 -10.97
C LEU A 160 -9.87 -4.71 -11.20
N GLU A 161 -8.87 -4.89 -12.04
CA GLU A 161 -7.86 -3.88 -12.38
C GLU A 161 -8.48 -2.66 -13.04
N VAL A 162 -9.30 -2.87 -14.07
CA VAL A 162 -9.94 -1.78 -14.82
C VAL A 162 -11.04 -1.10 -14.00
N GLN A 163 -11.90 -1.88 -13.34
CA GLN A 163 -13.01 -1.31 -12.56
C GLN A 163 -12.54 -0.67 -11.25
N GLY A 164 -11.50 -1.20 -10.62
CA GLY A 164 -10.94 -0.65 -9.39
C GLY A 164 -10.34 0.74 -9.62
N ASP A 165 -9.60 0.91 -10.70
CA ASP A 165 -9.06 2.22 -11.09
C ASP A 165 -10.17 3.21 -11.47
N GLN A 166 -11.13 2.78 -12.29
CA GLN A 166 -12.31 3.58 -12.62
C GLN A 166 -13.08 4.05 -11.37
N GLN A 167 -13.23 3.17 -10.37
CA GLN A 167 -13.86 3.51 -9.10
C GLN A 167 -13.02 4.52 -8.31
N ALA A 168 -11.69 4.38 -8.28
CA ALA A 168 -10.82 5.36 -7.65
C ALA A 168 -10.98 6.74 -8.31
N ILE A 169 -10.89 6.82 -9.64
CA ILE A 169 -11.08 8.06 -10.40
C ILE A 169 -12.44 8.69 -10.09
N ALA A 170 -13.52 7.91 -10.16
CA ALA A 170 -14.88 8.38 -9.88
C ALA A 170 -15.07 8.87 -8.44
N GLY A 171 -14.49 8.16 -7.46
CA GLY A 171 -14.54 8.54 -6.05
C GLY A 171 -13.77 9.83 -5.74
N ILE A 172 -12.64 10.05 -6.41
CA ILE A 172 -11.75 11.19 -6.17
C ILE A 172 -12.28 12.46 -6.84
N THR A 173 -12.78 12.31 -8.07
CA THR A 173 -13.05 13.44 -8.98
C THR A 173 -14.54 13.70 -9.20
N GLY A 174 -15.41 12.73 -8.91
CA GLY A 174 -16.82 12.78 -9.31
C GLY A 174 -17.05 12.61 -10.83
N ARG A 175 -15.99 12.30 -11.59
CA ARG A 175 -16.05 12.05 -13.03
C ARG A 175 -15.55 10.65 -13.36
N ALA A 176 -16.03 10.11 -14.46
CA ALA A 176 -15.70 8.78 -14.95
C ALA A 176 -14.94 8.88 -16.28
N ALA A 177 -13.79 8.21 -16.36
CA ALA A 177 -13.03 8.10 -17.61
C ALA A 177 -13.73 7.20 -18.63
N THR A 178 -13.52 7.53 -19.90
CA THR A 178 -13.94 6.68 -21.05
C THR A 178 -12.74 6.15 -21.82
N LEU A 179 -11.54 6.63 -21.51
CA LEU A 179 -10.28 6.20 -22.12
C LEU A 179 -9.59 5.18 -21.21
N LEU A 180 -8.99 4.18 -21.83
CA LEU A 180 -8.14 3.18 -21.17
C LEU A 180 -6.86 2.99 -21.98
N ARG A 181 -5.73 2.88 -21.29
CA ARG A 181 -4.48 2.40 -21.87
C ARG A 181 -4.04 1.13 -21.14
N PRO A 182 -3.89 -0.02 -21.81
CA PRO A 182 -3.32 -1.22 -21.21
C PRO A 182 -1.83 -1.02 -20.91
N PRO A 183 -1.33 -1.43 -19.73
CA PRO A 183 0.10 -1.46 -19.45
C PRO A 183 0.91 -2.29 -20.47
N TYR A 184 2.17 -1.90 -20.70
CA TYR A 184 3.20 -2.60 -21.50
C TYR A 184 2.93 -2.81 -23.01
N SER A 185 1.70 -2.64 -23.49
CA SER A 185 1.30 -2.82 -24.90
C SER A 185 0.82 -1.50 -25.51
N SER A 186 1.60 -0.44 -25.33
CA SER A 186 1.17 0.91 -25.66
C SER A 186 1.23 1.18 -27.16
N GLU A 187 2.11 0.53 -27.94
CA GLU A 187 2.19 0.70 -29.40
C GLU A 187 1.18 -0.16 -30.17
N SER A 188 0.67 0.36 -31.30
CA SER A 188 -0.33 -0.34 -32.13
C SER A 188 0.12 -1.72 -32.63
N ASP A 189 1.38 -1.87 -33.02
CA ASP A 189 1.95 -3.13 -33.52
C ASP A 189 2.45 -4.05 -32.40
N ALA A 190 2.52 -3.56 -31.16
CA ALA A 190 2.87 -4.34 -29.99
C ALA A 190 1.69 -5.16 -29.43
N VAL A 191 0.45 -4.85 -29.85
CA VAL A 191 -0.76 -5.54 -29.37
C VAL A 191 -0.73 -7.03 -29.73
N ARG A 192 -0.91 -7.89 -28.71
CA ARG A 192 -1.00 -9.35 -28.84
C ARG A 192 -2.41 -9.86 -28.57
N ASP A 193 -2.66 -11.14 -28.88
CA ASP A 193 -3.97 -11.80 -28.72
C ASP A 193 -4.54 -11.66 -27.29
N GLY A 194 -3.67 -11.75 -26.28
CA GLY A 194 -4.05 -11.54 -24.87
C GLY A 194 -4.53 -10.10 -24.61
N THR A 195 -3.72 -9.11 -24.99
CA THR A 195 -4.05 -7.69 -24.85
C THR A 195 -5.31 -7.34 -25.64
N TRP A 196 -5.46 -7.87 -26.85
CA TRP A 196 -6.64 -7.67 -27.68
C TRP A 196 -7.91 -8.23 -27.03
N SER A 197 -7.83 -9.41 -26.41
CA SER A 197 -8.94 -9.95 -25.63
C SER A 197 -9.33 -9.00 -24.49
N ALA A 198 -8.36 -8.44 -23.77
CA ALA A 198 -8.61 -7.48 -22.70
C ALA A 198 -9.21 -6.16 -23.22
N MET A 199 -8.70 -5.64 -24.35
CA MET A 199 -9.23 -4.44 -25.01
C MET A 199 -10.70 -4.62 -25.39
N ARG A 200 -11.08 -5.79 -25.91
CA ARG A 200 -12.47 -6.12 -26.20
C ARG A 200 -13.34 -6.15 -24.94
N THR A 201 -12.88 -6.78 -23.87
CA THR A 201 -13.61 -6.79 -22.59
C THR A 201 -13.77 -5.39 -22.01
N ALA A 202 -12.75 -4.52 -22.15
CA ALA A 202 -12.86 -3.12 -21.78
C ALA A 202 -13.85 -2.36 -22.70
N ALA A 203 -13.89 -2.67 -23.98
CA ALA A 203 -14.87 -2.10 -24.91
C ALA A 203 -16.31 -2.51 -24.54
N ASP A 204 -16.55 -3.76 -24.13
CA ASP A 204 -17.86 -4.19 -23.61
C ASP A 204 -18.29 -3.41 -22.35
N GLN A 205 -17.33 -2.79 -21.65
CA GLN A 205 -17.55 -1.91 -20.50
C GLN A 205 -17.64 -0.43 -20.87
N GLY A 206 -17.52 -0.09 -22.16
CA GLY A 206 -17.68 1.26 -22.70
C GLY A 206 -16.38 2.04 -22.91
N TYR A 207 -15.21 1.44 -22.67
CA TYR A 207 -13.93 2.11 -22.86
C TYR A 207 -13.50 2.18 -24.33
N LEU A 208 -12.80 3.26 -24.66
CA LEU A 208 -11.97 3.38 -25.85
C LEU A 208 -10.52 3.10 -25.46
N THR A 209 -9.83 2.27 -26.24
CA THR A 209 -8.42 2.01 -25.98
C THR A 209 -7.56 3.03 -26.69
N VAL A 210 -6.59 3.62 -25.98
CA VAL A 210 -5.64 4.59 -26.53
C VAL A 210 -4.24 3.98 -26.53
N LEU A 211 -3.73 3.74 -27.73
CA LEU A 211 -2.37 3.34 -28.02
C LEU A 211 -1.51 4.57 -28.35
N THR A 212 -0.23 4.37 -28.61
CA THR A 212 0.75 5.39 -28.96
C THR A 212 1.29 5.15 -30.36
N THR A 213 1.65 6.26 -31.00
CA THR A 213 2.38 6.24 -32.29
C THR A 213 3.87 6.53 -32.10
N LYS A 214 4.23 7.11 -30.96
CA LYS A 214 5.60 7.51 -30.60
C LYS A 214 5.81 7.25 -29.12
N ASP A 215 6.68 6.31 -28.80
CA ASP A 215 7.21 6.16 -27.45
C ASP A 215 8.46 7.02 -27.28
N SER A 216 8.52 7.78 -26.19
CA SER A 216 9.70 8.56 -25.84
C SER A 216 10.83 7.69 -25.26
N GLU A 217 10.50 6.48 -24.77
CA GLU A 217 11.37 5.57 -24.03
C GLU A 217 12.01 6.22 -22.79
N ASP A 218 11.38 7.26 -22.24
CA ASP A 218 11.89 8.04 -21.12
C ASP A 218 12.04 7.22 -19.83
N TRP A 219 11.25 6.16 -19.66
CA TRP A 219 11.37 5.18 -18.58
C TRP A 219 12.75 4.49 -18.53
N GLN A 220 13.43 4.35 -19.67
CA GLN A 220 14.81 3.80 -19.74
C GLN A 220 15.87 4.81 -19.30
N ARG A 221 15.50 6.08 -19.13
CA ARG A 221 16.39 7.20 -18.84
C ARG A 221 17.54 7.34 -19.86
N PRO A 222 17.24 7.38 -21.19
CA PRO A 222 18.26 7.37 -22.24
C PRO A 222 18.98 8.72 -22.42
N GLY A 223 18.61 9.74 -21.64
CA GLY A 223 19.07 11.12 -21.72
C GLY A 223 18.10 12.02 -22.50
N VAL A 224 18.03 13.29 -22.11
CA VAL A 224 17.13 14.31 -22.67
C VAL A 224 17.11 14.34 -24.20
N ALA A 225 18.30 14.35 -24.83
CA ALA A 225 18.41 14.41 -26.29
C ALA A 225 17.89 13.15 -26.99
N ALA A 226 17.90 11.98 -26.33
CA ALA A 226 17.33 10.76 -26.89
C ALA A 226 15.80 10.80 -26.82
N ILE A 227 15.25 11.18 -25.65
CA ILE A 227 13.82 11.38 -25.44
C ILE A 227 13.24 12.34 -26.48
N GLU A 228 13.90 13.49 -26.69
CA GLU A 228 13.48 14.46 -27.71
C GLU A 228 13.51 13.92 -29.14
N ARG A 229 14.51 13.09 -29.48
CA ARG A 229 14.58 12.47 -30.81
C ARG A 229 13.46 11.45 -31.01
N ASN A 230 13.17 10.67 -29.98
CA ASN A 230 12.11 9.67 -30.00
C ASN A 230 10.73 10.34 -30.17
N LEU A 231 10.52 11.47 -29.49
CA LEU A 231 9.31 12.29 -29.59
C LEU A 231 9.19 13.13 -30.88
N ALA A 232 10.22 13.20 -31.71
CA ALA A 232 10.19 14.04 -32.90
C ALA A 232 9.07 13.60 -33.87
N PRO A 233 8.15 14.51 -34.27
CA PRO A 233 7.05 14.18 -35.15
C PRO A 233 7.53 13.66 -36.50
N SER A 234 6.94 12.56 -36.95
CA SER A 234 7.19 12.00 -38.29
C SER A 234 6.23 12.61 -39.32
N GLY A 235 6.62 13.72 -39.96
CA GLY A 235 5.80 14.36 -40.99
C GLY A 235 4.61 15.16 -40.43
N PRO A 236 3.67 15.60 -41.27
CA PRO A 236 2.53 16.41 -40.85
C PRO A 236 1.42 15.61 -40.16
N GLN A 237 1.49 14.27 -40.16
CA GLN A 237 0.44 13.43 -39.60
C GLN A 237 0.31 13.63 -38.09
N GLY A 238 -0.94 13.63 -37.63
CA GLY A 238 -1.23 13.67 -36.21
C GLY A 238 -0.75 12.41 -35.49
N GLN A 239 -0.23 12.58 -34.27
CA GLN A 239 0.45 11.53 -33.51
C GLN A 239 0.02 11.55 -32.03
N VAL A 240 -0.09 10.37 -31.41
CA VAL A 240 -0.18 10.22 -29.96
C VAL A 240 1.23 9.97 -29.42
N LEU A 241 1.66 10.80 -28.48
CA LEU A 241 3.00 10.78 -27.88
C LEU A 241 2.92 10.22 -26.45
N LEU A 242 3.77 9.25 -26.14
CA LEU A 242 3.86 8.62 -24.81
C LEU A 242 5.08 9.12 -24.03
N MET A 243 4.84 9.56 -22.81
CA MET A 243 5.82 9.85 -21.77
C MET A 243 5.31 9.29 -20.43
N HIS A 244 6.10 9.33 -19.36
CA HIS A 244 5.67 8.83 -18.05
C HIS A 244 5.77 9.91 -16.97
N ASP A 245 4.74 10.04 -16.13
CA ASP A 245 4.76 10.93 -14.96
C ASP A 245 4.90 10.18 -13.63
N GLY A 246 4.91 8.84 -13.65
CA GLY A 246 5.26 7.98 -12.52
C GLY A 246 6.26 6.89 -12.89
N GLY A 247 6.43 5.87 -12.02
CA GLY A 247 7.26 4.68 -12.33
C GLY A 247 8.77 4.86 -12.13
N GLY A 248 9.22 5.85 -11.35
CA GLY A 248 10.63 6.05 -11.01
C GLY A 248 11.10 7.49 -11.17
N ASP A 249 12.40 7.68 -11.38
CA ASP A 249 13.00 9.00 -11.60
C ASP A 249 12.64 9.52 -13.01
N ARG A 250 12.10 10.74 -13.08
CA ARG A 250 11.61 11.41 -14.32
C ARG A 250 12.27 12.76 -14.55
N ASP A 251 13.46 12.98 -13.97
CA ASP A 251 14.26 14.20 -14.18
C ASP A 251 14.48 14.52 -15.68
N GLN A 252 14.86 13.51 -16.46
CA GLN A 252 15.09 13.64 -17.90
C GLN A 252 13.79 13.87 -18.68
N THR A 253 12.68 13.26 -18.25
CA THR A 253 11.35 13.43 -18.84
C THR A 253 10.92 14.89 -18.75
N VAL A 254 10.98 15.48 -17.56
CA VAL A 254 10.58 16.89 -17.33
C VAL A 254 11.43 17.84 -18.18
N ALA A 255 12.75 17.62 -18.23
CA ALA A 255 13.65 18.45 -19.02
C ALA A 255 13.40 18.31 -20.54
N ALA A 256 13.16 17.09 -21.02
CA ALA A 256 12.86 16.83 -22.42
C ALA A 256 11.50 17.41 -22.84
N LEU A 257 10.49 17.31 -21.98
CA LEU A 257 9.15 17.85 -22.23
C LEU A 257 9.19 19.36 -22.52
N ASP A 258 9.87 20.15 -21.69
CA ASP A 258 9.94 21.60 -21.84
C ASP A 258 10.56 22.02 -23.20
N SER A 259 11.64 21.34 -23.57
CA SER A 259 12.34 21.56 -24.84
C SER A 259 11.53 21.05 -26.04
N ALA A 260 10.89 19.87 -25.93
CA ALA A 260 10.08 19.29 -27.00
C ALA A 260 8.86 20.15 -27.32
N LEU A 261 8.14 20.66 -26.32
CA LEU A 261 6.99 21.54 -26.52
C LEU A 261 7.36 22.83 -27.26
N THR A 262 8.52 23.42 -26.93
CA THR A 262 9.06 24.57 -27.67
C THR A 262 9.25 24.22 -29.15
N LYS A 263 9.89 23.09 -29.44
CA LYS A 263 10.15 22.64 -30.82
C LYS A 263 8.86 22.33 -31.59
N PHE A 264 7.87 21.74 -30.93
CA PHE A 264 6.57 21.44 -31.55
C PHE A 264 5.84 22.72 -31.95
N ALA A 265 5.86 23.73 -31.07
CA ALA A 265 5.30 25.04 -31.37
C ALA A 265 6.03 25.72 -32.54
N ASP A 266 7.38 25.68 -32.56
CA ASP A 266 8.20 26.22 -33.66
C ASP A 266 7.92 25.53 -35.00
N GLN A 267 7.54 24.25 -34.96
CA GLN A 267 7.16 23.45 -36.14
C GLN A 267 5.68 23.60 -36.51
N GLY A 268 4.89 24.37 -35.76
CA GLY A 268 3.48 24.63 -36.03
C GLY A 268 2.54 23.49 -35.61
N PHE A 269 2.96 22.58 -34.75
CA PHE A 269 2.08 21.54 -34.19
C PHE A 269 1.22 22.10 -33.06
N ARG A 270 -0.05 21.69 -33.05
CA ARG A 270 -0.96 21.88 -31.93
C ARG A 270 -0.83 20.70 -30.96
N VAL A 271 -0.39 20.95 -29.74
CA VAL A 271 -0.35 19.93 -28.68
C VAL A 271 -1.63 20.01 -27.84
N THR A 272 -2.25 18.87 -27.57
CA THR A 272 -3.56 18.80 -26.90
C THR A 272 -3.79 17.43 -26.25
N THR A 273 -4.93 17.25 -25.59
CA THR A 273 -5.39 15.97 -25.06
C THR A 273 -5.84 15.00 -26.17
N VAL A 274 -5.93 13.71 -25.86
CA VAL A 274 -6.41 12.68 -26.79
C VAL A 274 -7.84 12.97 -27.23
N GLY A 275 -8.74 13.32 -26.31
CA GLY A 275 -10.14 13.63 -26.62
C GLY A 275 -10.27 14.76 -27.65
N ASP A 276 -9.55 15.86 -27.46
CA ASP A 276 -9.54 17.01 -28.37
C ASP A 276 -8.81 16.74 -29.68
N ALA A 277 -7.84 15.81 -29.68
CA ALA A 277 -7.11 15.44 -30.87
C ALA A 277 -7.97 14.65 -31.87
N VAL A 278 -8.88 13.80 -31.36
CA VAL A 278 -9.74 12.93 -32.18
C VAL A 278 -11.24 13.28 -32.13
N GLY A 279 -11.61 14.32 -31.39
CA GLY A 279 -12.98 14.85 -31.34
C GLY A 279 -13.95 14.00 -30.52
N ILE A 280 -13.49 13.42 -29.40
CA ILE A 280 -14.31 12.58 -28.51
C ILE A 280 -14.36 13.13 -27.09
N THR A 281 -15.44 12.84 -26.37
CA THR A 281 -15.52 13.11 -24.93
C THR A 281 -14.85 11.99 -24.14
N SER A 282 -13.73 12.31 -23.51
CA SER A 282 -12.85 11.42 -22.74
C SER A 282 -13.30 11.18 -21.29
N MET A 283 -14.16 12.03 -20.76
CA MET A 283 -14.60 12.02 -19.36
C MET A 283 -16.07 12.43 -19.25
N ARG A 284 -16.88 11.65 -18.54
CA ARG A 284 -18.30 11.93 -18.24
C ARG A 284 -18.51 12.17 -16.75
N ASP A 285 -19.68 12.68 -16.37
CA ASP A 285 -20.05 12.71 -14.95
C ASP A 285 -20.24 11.28 -14.42
N ALA A 286 -19.73 11.04 -13.21
CA ALA A 286 -19.98 9.78 -12.53
C ALA A 286 -21.42 9.75 -12.01
N SER A 287 -22.07 8.61 -12.10
CA SER A 287 -23.34 8.40 -11.42
C SER A 287 -23.14 8.44 -9.90
N ALA A 288 -24.22 8.74 -9.15
CA ALA A 288 -24.16 8.72 -7.68
C ALA A 288 -23.68 7.37 -7.13
N GLY A 289 -24.05 6.25 -7.78
CA GLY A 289 -23.60 4.92 -7.40
C GLY A 289 -22.09 4.73 -7.59
N GLU A 290 -21.56 5.14 -8.74
CA GLU A 290 -20.12 5.09 -9.03
C GLU A 290 -19.34 5.96 -8.04
N GLN A 291 -19.81 7.18 -7.78
CA GLN A 291 -19.14 8.09 -6.86
C GLN A 291 -19.16 7.57 -5.41
N ILE A 292 -20.28 7.04 -4.92
CA ILE A 292 -20.38 6.48 -3.56
C ILE A 292 -19.47 5.25 -3.44
N SER A 293 -19.53 4.33 -4.41
CA SER A 293 -18.68 3.13 -4.42
C SER A 293 -17.21 3.50 -4.45
N GLY A 294 -16.83 4.41 -5.34
CA GLY A 294 -15.45 4.90 -5.46
C GLY A 294 -14.96 5.60 -4.19
N THR A 295 -15.79 6.47 -3.62
CA THR A 295 -15.47 7.16 -2.36
C THR A 295 -15.25 6.14 -1.24
N ALA A 296 -16.13 5.15 -1.11
CA ALA A 296 -15.98 4.09 -0.12
C ALA A 296 -14.69 3.27 -0.33
N LEU A 297 -14.35 2.94 -1.57
CA LEU A 297 -13.10 2.26 -1.92
C LEU A 297 -11.87 3.06 -1.48
N VAL A 298 -11.78 4.33 -1.90
CA VAL A 298 -10.64 5.21 -1.57
C VAL A 298 -10.51 5.40 -0.06
N TRP A 299 -11.62 5.67 0.64
CA TRP A 299 -11.59 5.80 2.10
C TRP A 299 -11.19 4.50 2.80
N GLY A 300 -11.67 3.36 2.32
CA GLY A 300 -11.36 2.04 2.87
C GLY A 300 -9.87 1.73 2.79
N ILE A 301 -9.26 1.96 1.63
CA ILE A 301 -7.82 1.72 1.40
C ILE A 301 -7.00 2.69 2.26
N ARG A 302 -7.29 3.99 2.22
CA ARG A 302 -6.52 4.97 3.02
C ARG A 302 -6.64 4.76 4.52
N LEU A 303 -7.80 4.31 5.00
CA LEU A 303 -7.96 3.93 6.41
C LEU A 303 -7.10 2.71 6.76
N SER A 304 -7.02 1.72 5.86
CA SER A 304 -6.14 0.57 6.00
C SER A 304 -4.68 0.99 6.15
N ASP A 305 -4.19 1.86 5.27
CA ASP A 305 -2.80 2.33 5.31
C ASP A 305 -2.49 3.13 6.58
N PHE A 306 -3.43 3.97 7.02
CA PHE A 306 -3.33 4.67 8.29
C PHE A 306 -3.19 3.72 9.47
N VAL A 307 -4.06 2.70 9.54
CA VAL A 307 -4.06 1.70 10.63
C VAL A 307 -2.73 0.94 10.66
N ILE A 308 -2.24 0.48 9.51
CA ILE A 308 -0.99 -0.29 9.43
C ILE A 308 0.23 0.58 9.76
N THR A 309 0.23 1.82 9.29
CA THR A 309 1.27 2.82 9.63
C THR A 309 1.29 3.09 11.13
N ALA A 310 0.13 3.28 11.76
CA ALA A 310 0.02 3.51 13.20
C ALA A 310 0.52 2.30 14.01
N ILE A 311 0.17 1.08 13.61
CA ILE A 311 0.65 -0.15 14.26
C ILE A 311 2.17 -0.29 14.12
N SER A 312 2.71 -0.02 12.93
CA SER A 312 4.16 -0.05 12.69
C SER A 312 4.91 0.91 13.62
N TRP A 313 4.42 2.14 13.77
CA TRP A 313 5.00 3.11 14.71
C TRP A 313 4.87 2.68 16.18
N ALA A 314 3.73 2.08 16.56
CA ALA A 314 3.55 1.54 17.90
C ALA A 314 4.56 0.41 18.21
N LEU A 315 4.83 -0.47 17.25
CA LEU A 315 5.84 -1.54 17.38
C LEU A 315 7.25 -0.97 17.51
N VAL A 316 7.59 0.04 16.70
CA VAL A 316 8.89 0.75 16.81
C VAL A 316 9.05 1.38 18.20
N ALA A 317 8.01 2.06 18.70
CA ALA A 317 8.03 2.65 20.03
C ALA A 317 8.18 1.61 21.15
N ALA A 318 7.45 0.48 21.07
CA ALA A 318 7.58 -0.62 22.03
C ALA A 318 8.99 -1.25 22.01
N GLY A 319 9.57 -1.41 20.83
CA GLY A 319 10.96 -1.84 20.64
C GLY A 319 11.94 -0.87 21.30
N ALA A 320 11.79 0.43 21.05
CA ALA A 320 12.62 1.47 21.66
C ALA A 320 12.51 1.46 23.20
N VAL A 321 11.31 1.37 23.76
CA VAL A 321 11.08 1.26 25.21
C VAL A 321 11.78 0.01 25.78
N THR A 322 11.73 -1.11 25.07
CA THR A 322 12.40 -2.36 25.48
C THR A 322 13.92 -2.21 25.49
N VAL A 323 14.50 -1.57 24.47
CA VAL A 323 15.93 -1.27 24.39
C VAL A 323 16.35 -0.30 25.51
N ILE A 324 15.60 0.79 25.72
CA ILE A 324 15.85 1.76 26.80
C ILE A 324 15.82 1.04 28.15
N ARG A 325 14.82 0.19 28.39
CA ARG A 325 14.71 -0.61 29.61
C ARG A 325 15.94 -1.51 29.79
N ALA A 326 16.38 -2.20 28.75
CA ALA A 326 17.57 -3.05 28.80
C ALA A 326 18.84 -2.25 29.14
N VAL A 327 19.03 -1.10 28.49
CA VAL A 327 20.16 -0.18 28.77
C VAL A 327 20.13 0.31 30.21
N LEU A 328 18.96 0.70 30.73
CA LEU A 328 18.79 1.13 32.12
C LEU A 328 19.12 -0.01 33.09
N VAL A 329 18.61 -1.22 32.86
CA VAL A 329 18.89 -2.39 33.71
C VAL A 329 20.39 -2.71 33.73
N VAL A 330 21.04 -2.75 32.57
CA VAL A 330 22.50 -2.98 32.47
C VAL A 330 23.28 -1.86 33.13
N GLY A 331 22.89 -0.60 32.91
CA GLY A 331 23.51 0.58 33.50
C GLY A 331 23.42 0.61 35.03
N PHE A 332 22.24 0.33 35.59
CA PHE A 332 22.05 0.23 37.03
C PHE A 332 22.82 -0.96 37.62
N ALA A 333 22.83 -2.11 36.95
CA ALA A 333 23.63 -3.27 37.37
C ALA A 333 25.13 -2.96 37.40
N ALA A 334 25.66 -2.31 36.36
CA ALA A 334 27.06 -1.90 36.27
C ALA A 334 27.43 -0.86 37.33
N ARG A 335 26.55 0.12 37.58
CA ARG A 335 26.71 1.13 38.64
C ARG A 335 26.70 0.48 40.02
N HIS A 336 25.77 -0.43 40.28
CA HIS A 336 25.69 -1.17 41.54
C HIS A 336 26.94 -2.02 41.77
N ARG A 337 27.41 -2.76 40.76
CA ARG A 337 28.67 -3.53 40.83
C ARG A 337 29.87 -2.63 41.14
N SER A 338 29.94 -1.48 40.49
CA SER A 338 31.03 -0.50 40.70
C SER A 338 30.96 0.15 42.10
N ALA A 339 29.76 0.44 42.61
CA ALA A 339 29.54 0.98 43.94
C ALA A 339 29.85 -0.06 45.03
N ALA A 340 29.44 -1.32 44.85
CA ALA A 340 29.75 -2.42 45.75
C ALA A 340 31.26 -2.70 45.80
N ARG A 341 31.95 -2.66 44.65
CA ARG A 341 33.42 -2.75 44.58
C ARG A 341 34.10 -1.59 45.31
N ARG A 342 33.67 -0.34 45.09
CA ARG A 342 34.19 0.84 45.79
C ARG A 342 33.95 0.77 47.30
N SER A 343 32.78 0.31 47.73
CA SER A 343 32.45 0.13 49.15
C SER A 343 33.28 -0.99 49.79
N ARG A 344 33.55 -2.09 49.08
CA ARG A 344 34.49 -3.14 49.53
C ARG A 344 35.94 -2.66 49.58
N ALA A 345 36.36 -1.80 48.64
CA ALA A 345 37.69 -1.21 48.64
C ALA A 345 37.86 -0.17 49.77
N ALA A 346 36.86 0.68 50.00
CA ALA A 346 36.81 1.65 51.11
C ALA A 346 36.66 0.96 52.49
N GLY A 347 35.97 -0.19 52.53
CA GLY A 347 35.82 -1.05 53.70
C GLY A 347 37.09 -1.80 54.11
N ARG A 348 38.18 -1.71 53.34
CA ARG A 348 39.49 -2.27 53.75
C ARG A 348 40.23 -1.39 54.77
N SER A 349 39.72 -0.18 55.07
CA SER A 349 40.30 0.72 56.08
C SER A 349 39.36 1.07 57.26
N ARG A 350 38.09 0.65 57.24
CA ARG A 350 37.16 0.87 58.38
C ARG A 350 36.42 -0.39 58.76
N ARG A 351 36.88 -0.96 59.89
CA ARG A 351 36.20 -1.83 60.88
C ARG A 351 35.44 -3.01 60.28
N ARG A 352 35.98 -4.22 60.48
CA ARG A 352 35.19 -5.47 60.50
C ARG A 352 33.94 -5.20 61.33
N VAL A 353 32.79 -5.13 60.69
CA VAL A 353 31.54 -5.43 61.38
C VAL A 353 31.54 -6.95 61.45
N ASP A 354 31.74 -7.49 62.66
CA ASP A 354 31.53 -8.90 62.93
C ASP A 354 30.10 -9.23 62.49
N VAL A 355 29.97 -9.91 61.35
CA VAL A 355 28.76 -10.67 61.06
C VAL A 355 28.77 -11.77 62.13
N PRO A 356 27.80 -11.81 63.05
CA PRO A 356 27.76 -12.88 64.02
C PRO A 356 27.69 -14.18 63.23
N VAL A 357 28.66 -15.07 63.46
CA VAL A 357 28.55 -16.46 63.00
C VAL A 357 27.28 -16.97 63.66
N ARG A 358 26.19 -17.07 62.88
CA ARG A 358 24.96 -17.66 63.38
C ARG A 358 25.29 -19.13 63.68
N PRO A 359 25.09 -19.61 64.92
CA PRO A 359 25.34 -21.01 65.22
C PRO A 359 24.47 -21.85 64.27
N GLU A 360 25.03 -22.96 63.76
CA GLU A 360 24.21 -23.96 63.10
C GLU A 360 23.20 -24.46 64.14
N ILE A 361 21.94 -24.11 63.95
CA ILE A 361 20.84 -24.66 64.74
C ILE A 361 20.76 -26.11 64.30
N THR A 362 21.26 -27.04 65.11
CA THR A 362 21.12 -28.50 64.92
C THR A 362 19.98 -29.08 65.75
N GLU A 363 19.38 -28.26 66.60
CA GLU A 363 18.28 -28.62 67.48
C GLU A 363 16.96 -28.65 66.70
N PRO A 364 16.00 -29.51 67.10
CA PRO A 364 14.69 -29.54 66.47
C PRO A 364 14.00 -28.17 66.51
N VAL A 365 13.45 -27.73 65.38
CA VAL A 365 12.72 -26.45 65.30
C VAL A 365 11.23 -26.70 65.08
N SER A 366 10.39 -25.98 65.80
CA SER A 366 8.94 -26.03 65.61
C SER A 366 8.51 -25.01 64.55
N VAL A 367 7.84 -25.48 63.50
CA VAL A 367 7.29 -24.69 62.41
C VAL A 367 5.78 -24.59 62.59
N ILE A 368 5.30 -23.37 62.82
CA ILE A 368 3.88 -23.08 62.98
C ILE A 368 3.31 -22.72 61.60
N VAL A 369 2.33 -23.49 61.12
CA VAL A 369 1.64 -23.26 59.84
C VAL A 369 0.21 -22.80 60.13
N PRO A 370 -0.12 -21.51 59.94
CA PRO A 370 -1.50 -21.04 60.05
C PRO A 370 -2.33 -21.60 58.88
N ALA A 371 -3.55 -22.04 59.15
CA ALA A 371 -4.37 -22.79 58.20
C ALA A 371 -5.86 -22.43 58.30
N TYR A 372 -6.32 -21.48 57.48
CA TYR A 372 -7.74 -21.19 57.29
C TYR A 372 -8.12 -21.22 55.80
N ASN A 373 -9.08 -22.05 55.42
CA ASN A 373 -9.62 -22.20 54.05
C ASN A 373 -8.60 -22.56 52.93
N GLU A 374 -7.37 -22.96 53.26
CA GLU A 374 -6.30 -23.38 52.34
C GLU A 374 -6.24 -24.90 52.09
N SER A 375 -7.39 -25.58 52.01
CA SER A 375 -7.44 -27.04 51.84
C SER A 375 -6.66 -27.55 50.62
N ALA A 376 -6.52 -26.72 49.57
CA ALA A 376 -5.79 -27.06 48.35
C ALA A 376 -4.27 -26.82 48.42
N GLY A 377 -3.77 -26.00 49.35
CA GLY A 377 -2.36 -25.58 49.42
C GLY A 377 -1.60 -26.15 50.61
N ILE A 378 -2.30 -26.41 51.71
CA ILE A 378 -1.67 -26.85 52.96
C ILE A 378 -0.93 -28.18 52.84
N GLU A 379 -1.46 -29.10 52.03
CA GLU A 379 -0.81 -30.40 51.83
C GLU A 379 0.57 -30.23 51.17
N ALA A 380 0.69 -29.37 50.17
CA ALA A 380 1.95 -29.10 49.49
C ALA A 380 2.95 -28.39 50.44
N ALA A 381 2.47 -27.44 51.24
CA ALA A 381 3.28 -26.72 52.21
C ALA A 381 3.85 -27.67 53.29
N VAL A 382 2.99 -28.51 53.89
CA VAL A 382 3.41 -29.49 54.90
C VAL A 382 4.36 -30.52 54.27
N ARG A 383 4.08 -31.05 53.08
CA ARG A 383 4.98 -31.97 52.37
C ARG A 383 6.36 -31.35 52.10
N SER A 384 6.42 -30.06 51.76
CA SER A 384 7.68 -29.36 51.55
C SER A 384 8.49 -29.21 52.84
N ILE A 385 7.84 -28.98 53.98
CA ILE A 385 8.50 -28.85 55.28
C ILE A 385 9.00 -30.23 55.76
N VAL A 386 8.19 -31.27 55.59
CA VAL A 386 8.58 -32.66 55.90
C VAL A 386 9.73 -33.16 55.04
N ALA A 387 9.85 -32.68 53.79
CA ALA A 387 10.97 -33.01 52.91
C ALA A 387 12.31 -32.38 53.34
N SER A 388 12.31 -31.50 54.35
CA SER A 388 13.53 -30.94 54.93
C SER A 388 14.36 -32.02 55.63
N THR A 389 15.68 -31.97 55.47
CA THR A 389 16.63 -32.84 56.19
C THR A 389 16.86 -32.40 57.64
N HIS A 390 16.25 -31.28 58.06
CA HIS A 390 16.36 -30.75 59.40
C HIS A 390 15.30 -31.34 60.33
N PRO A 391 15.60 -31.67 61.60
CA PRO A 391 14.59 -32.11 62.55
C PRO A 391 13.57 -30.98 62.77
N VAL A 392 12.34 -31.20 62.31
CA VAL A 392 11.25 -30.22 62.40
C VAL A 392 10.04 -30.82 63.11
N GLU A 393 9.43 -30.03 64.00
CA GLU A 393 8.10 -30.28 64.56
C GLU A 393 7.12 -29.37 63.81
N ILE A 394 6.02 -29.89 63.26
CA ILE A 394 5.07 -29.09 62.50
C ILE A 394 3.79 -28.95 63.31
N ILE A 395 3.42 -27.71 63.63
CA ILE A 395 2.18 -27.38 64.35
C ILE A 395 1.28 -26.62 63.39
N VAL A 396 0.22 -27.25 62.92
CA VAL A 396 -0.80 -26.61 62.10
C VAL A 396 -1.82 -25.95 63.02
N VAL A 397 -1.98 -24.63 62.90
CA VAL A 397 -2.89 -23.84 63.74
C VAL A 397 -4.00 -23.29 62.86
N ASP A 398 -5.25 -23.62 63.17
CA ASP A 398 -6.40 -22.89 62.63
C ASP A 398 -6.41 -21.51 63.29
N ASP A 399 -6.00 -20.49 62.54
CA ASP A 399 -5.84 -19.13 63.07
C ASP A 399 -7.16 -18.36 63.14
N GLY A 400 -8.27 -18.93 62.63
CA GLY A 400 -9.62 -18.40 62.80
C GLY A 400 -9.83 -16.97 62.30
N SER A 401 -8.95 -16.48 61.42
CA SER A 401 -8.98 -15.12 60.87
C SER A 401 -10.22 -14.95 59.96
N THR A 402 -11.18 -14.11 60.39
CA THR A 402 -12.41 -13.76 59.63
C THR A 402 -12.18 -12.76 58.52
#